data_AF-A0A2G9TKA8-F1
#
_entry.id   AF-A0A2G9TKA8-F1
#
_cell.length_a   1.000
_cell.length_b   1.000
_cell.length_c   1.000
_cell.angle_alpha   90.00
_cell.angle_beta   90.00
_cell.angle_gamma   90.00
#
_symmetry.space_group_name_H-M   'P 1'
#
loop_
_entity.id
_entity.type
_entity.pdbx_description
1 polymer ?
#
loop_
_entity_poly.entity_id
_entity_poly.type
_entity_poly.pdbx_seq_one_letter_code
_entity_poly.pdbx_strand_id
1 'polypeptide(L)'
;DPPETIECGVISGVYATVDFGERGLLLADEYFKIQADANKKRGGPRVDSEFYTGWYRTWGEKGIERDSSASVVLELTEKLCNMNASFNYYMFHGGTNFGFWNGAEYAAGDVCANRDWIDKNWKLVRLRVRDNQYKSLDQAMGFVKYSVRLNVGGSELDCSGVKDFGYVFVNRKFE
;
A
#
# COMPACT_ATOMS: atom_id res chain seq x y z
N ASP A 1 2.25 -11.48 -0.45
CA ASP A 1 3.73 -11.36 -0.30
C ASP A 1 4.46 -12.17 -1.37
N PRO A 2 5.66 -11.74 -1.83
CA PRO A 2 6.42 -12.51 -2.81
C PRO A 2 6.64 -13.94 -2.29
N PRO A 3 6.26 -14.99 -3.04
CA PRO A 3 6.35 -16.38 -2.57
C PRO A 3 7.73 -16.75 -2.00
N GLU A 4 8.79 -16.10 -2.46
CA GLU A 4 10.17 -16.29 -2.04
C GLU A 4 10.43 -15.93 -0.57
N THR A 5 9.56 -15.16 0.09
CA THR A 5 9.72 -14.77 1.51
C THR A 5 8.90 -15.63 2.48
N ILE A 6 8.26 -16.71 1.99
CA ILE A 6 7.31 -17.52 2.77
C ILE A 6 7.90 -18.04 4.09
N GLU A 7 9.21 -18.31 4.15
CA GLU A 7 9.87 -18.86 5.34
C GLU A 7 9.67 -18.01 6.60
N CYS A 8 9.54 -16.69 6.45
CA CYS A 8 9.31 -15.76 7.54
C CYS A 8 7.85 -15.70 8.01
N GLY A 9 6.91 -16.22 7.21
CA GLY A 9 5.47 -16.19 7.49
C GLY A 9 4.87 -17.53 7.93
N VAL A 10 5.60 -18.65 7.78
CA VAL A 10 5.09 -19.98 8.14
C VAL A 10 4.95 -20.14 9.65
N ILE A 11 3.78 -20.58 10.10
CA ILE A 11 3.49 -20.94 11.48
C ILE A 11 3.19 -22.44 11.57
N SER A 12 3.77 -23.12 12.57
CA SER A 12 3.56 -24.56 12.75
C SER A 12 2.08 -24.91 12.94
N GLY A 13 1.59 -25.88 12.17
CA GLY A 13 0.20 -26.35 12.23
C GLY A 13 -0.78 -25.55 11.36
N VAL A 14 -0.36 -24.40 10.81
CA VAL A 14 -1.15 -23.56 9.90
C VAL A 14 -0.75 -23.86 8.45
N TYR A 15 -1.72 -23.94 7.55
CA TYR A 15 -1.45 -24.17 6.13
C TYR A 15 -1.00 -22.87 5.46
N ALA A 16 0.20 -22.86 4.89
CA ALA A 16 0.75 -21.68 4.23
C ALA A 16 0.28 -21.59 2.77
N THR A 17 -0.06 -20.39 2.33
CA THR A 17 -0.44 -20.09 0.95
C THR A 17 0.51 -19.10 0.31
N VAL A 18 0.38 -18.93 -1.00
CA VAL A 18 1.21 -18.01 -1.80
C VAL A 18 0.29 -17.01 -2.50
N ASP A 19 0.85 -15.88 -2.89
CA ASP A 19 0.13 -14.79 -3.53
C ASP A 19 0.86 -14.38 -4.81
N PHE A 20 0.17 -14.32 -5.94
CA PHE A 20 0.78 -13.81 -7.17
C PHE A 20 -0.24 -13.35 -8.22
N GLY A 21 0.18 -12.44 -9.08
CA GLY A 21 -0.58 -12.00 -10.26
C GLY A 21 0.03 -12.52 -11.55
N GLU A 22 0.05 -11.66 -12.57
CA GLU A 22 0.55 -11.91 -13.93
C GLU A 22 1.86 -12.70 -14.04
N ARG A 23 2.82 -12.53 -13.12
CA ARG A 23 4.07 -13.32 -13.11
C ARG A 23 3.82 -14.83 -12.98
N GLY A 24 2.68 -15.24 -12.43
CA GLY A 24 2.23 -16.63 -12.35
C GLY A 24 2.06 -17.31 -13.71
N LEU A 25 1.88 -16.56 -14.80
CA LEU A 25 1.90 -17.13 -16.16
C LEU A 25 3.20 -17.90 -16.43
N LEU A 26 4.32 -17.36 -15.92
CA LEU A 26 5.64 -17.97 -16.05
C LEU A 26 6.02 -18.82 -14.83
N LEU A 27 5.64 -18.39 -13.62
CA LEU A 27 6.23 -18.87 -12.37
C LEU A 27 5.29 -19.70 -11.47
N ALA A 28 4.03 -19.96 -11.87
CA ALA A 28 3.09 -20.67 -11.00
C ALA A 28 3.60 -22.04 -10.50
N ASP A 29 4.28 -22.81 -11.34
CA ASP A 29 4.87 -24.10 -10.95
C ASP A 29 5.93 -23.94 -9.85
N GLU A 30 6.77 -22.91 -9.96
CA GLU A 30 7.80 -22.58 -8.96
C GLU A 30 7.17 -22.09 -7.66
N TYR A 31 6.19 -21.19 -7.75
CA TYR A 31 5.48 -20.68 -6.58
C TYR A 31 4.72 -21.77 -5.83
N PHE A 32 4.06 -22.68 -6.54
CA PHE A 32 3.40 -23.83 -5.91
C PHE A 32 4.37 -24.87 -5.38
N LYS A 33 5.59 -24.96 -5.94
CA LYS A 33 6.66 -25.75 -5.33
C LYS A 33 7.10 -25.15 -3.99
N ILE A 34 7.27 -23.83 -3.92
CA ILE A 34 7.59 -23.12 -2.67
C ILE A 34 6.48 -23.37 -1.62
N GLN A 35 5.21 -23.24 -2.02
CA GLN A 35 4.07 -23.56 -1.16
C GLN A 35 4.12 -25.03 -0.65
N ALA A 36 4.39 -25.98 -1.54
CA ALA A 36 4.45 -27.39 -1.17
C ALA A 36 5.59 -27.67 -0.18
N ASP A 37 6.76 -27.07 -0.39
CA ASP A 37 7.93 -27.23 0.47
C ASP A 37 7.69 -26.63 1.87
N ALA A 38 6.99 -25.49 1.96
CA ALA A 38 6.53 -24.90 3.22
C ALA A 38 5.54 -25.82 3.98
N ASN A 39 4.70 -26.56 3.24
CA ASN A 39 3.67 -27.43 3.80
C ASN A 39 4.08 -28.92 3.84
N LYS A 40 5.34 -29.27 3.57
CA LYS A 40 5.82 -30.66 3.34
C LYS A 40 5.44 -31.68 4.42
N LYS A 41 5.24 -31.25 5.67
CA LYS A 41 4.86 -32.13 6.78
C LYS A 41 3.42 -32.62 6.70
N ARG A 42 2.51 -31.82 6.13
CA ARG A 42 1.07 -32.09 6.06
C ARG A 42 0.59 -32.35 4.63
N GLY A 43 1.28 -31.76 3.65
CA GLY A 43 0.75 -31.63 2.28
C GLY A 43 -0.49 -30.73 2.24
N GLY A 44 -1.07 -30.59 1.05
CA GLY A 44 -2.31 -29.84 0.85
C GLY A 44 -2.51 -29.39 -0.59
N PRO A 45 -3.62 -28.70 -0.88
CA PRO A 45 -3.94 -28.22 -2.22
C PRO A 45 -3.10 -27.02 -2.64
N ARG A 46 -2.92 -26.82 -3.94
CA ARG A 46 -2.37 -25.56 -4.46
C ARG A 46 -3.37 -24.43 -4.18
N VAL A 47 -2.92 -23.36 -3.52
CA VAL A 47 -3.76 -22.21 -3.20
C VAL A 47 -3.01 -20.90 -3.44
N ASP A 48 -3.55 -20.08 -4.33
CA ASP A 48 -3.18 -18.68 -4.53
C ASP A 48 -4.17 -17.78 -3.76
N SER A 49 -3.77 -17.23 -2.62
CA SER A 49 -4.71 -16.51 -1.73
C SER A 49 -4.99 -15.08 -2.18
N GLU A 50 -4.09 -14.50 -2.96
CA GLU A 50 -4.27 -13.18 -3.56
C GLU A 50 -3.82 -13.21 -5.02
N PHE A 51 -4.73 -13.63 -5.90
CA PHE A 51 -4.56 -13.46 -7.33
C PHE A 51 -4.76 -11.98 -7.69
N TYR A 52 -3.64 -11.26 -7.83
CA TYR A 52 -3.63 -9.85 -8.24
C TYR A 52 -4.19 -9.63 -9.65
N THR A 53 -5.40 -9.10 -9.75
CA THR A 53 -6.07 -8.73 -11.02
C THR A 53 -5.66 -7.35 -11.53
N GLY A 54 -5.03 -6.56 -10.67
CA GLY A 54 -4.49 -5.23 -10.94
C GLY A 54 -3.72 -4.74 -9.72
N TRP A 55 -3.46 -3.43 -9.65
CA TRP A 55 -2.69 -2.86 -8.53
C TRP A 55 -3.29 -1.55 -8.04
N TYR A 56 -3.06 -1.23 -6.77
CA TYR A 56 -3.42 0.10 -6.24
C TYR A 56 -2.54 1.18 -6.89
N ARG A 57 -3.01 2.42 -6.84
CA ARG A 57 -2.28 3.59 -7.31
C ARG A 57 -1.97 4.50 -6.15
N THR A 58 -0.87 5.24 -6.26
CA THR A 58 -0.52 6.28 -5.28
C THR A 58 -0.71 7.68 -5.86
N TRP A 59 -0.89 8.67 -4.99
CA TRP A 59 -0.94 10.07 -5.40
C TRP A 59 0.38 10.49 -6.05
N GLY A 60 0.30 11.24 -7.17
CA GLY A 60 1.48 11.74 -7.89
C GLY A 60 2.15 10.76 -8.84
N GLU A 61 1.72 9.49 -8.87
CA GLU A 61 2.25 8.49 -9.80
C GLU A 61 1.93 8.86 -11.26
N LYS A 62 2.96 8.84 -12.14
CA LYS A 62 2.80 9.11 -13.57
C LYS A 62 2.83 7.81 -14.37
N GLY A 63 1.80 7.60 -15.19
CA GLY A 63 1.94 6.87 -16.45
C GLY A 63 2.18 5.36 -16.39
N ILE A 64 1.82 4.66 -15.31
CA ILE A 64 1.80 3.19 -15.32
C ILE A 64 0.35 2.74 -15.14
N GLU A 65 -0.21 2.10 -16.16
CA GLU A 65 -1.36 1.23 -16.00
C GLU A 65 -0.82 -0.05 -15.37
N ARG A 66 -1.03 -0.20 -14.05
CA ARG A 66 -0.60 -1.38 -13.29
C ARG A 66 -1.69 -2.46 -13.26
N ASP A 67 -2.76 -2.25 -14.01
CA ASP A 67 -3.87 -3.16 -14.10
C ASP A 67 -3.51 -4.23 -15.12
N SER A 68 -3.51 -5.50 -14.72
CA SER A 68 -3.31 -6.59 -15.66
C SER A 68 -4.45 -6.60 -16.66
N SER A 69 -4.13 -6.77 -17.94
CA SER A 69 -5.15 -6.86 -18.97
C SER A 69 -6.13 -8.01 -18.69
N ALA A 70 -7.40 -7.86 -19.09
CA ALA A 70 -8.41 -8.91 -18.91
C ALA A 70 -7.97 -10.25 -19.54
N SER A 71 -7.26 -10.21 -20.67
CA SER A 71 -6.69 -11.40 -21.31
C SER A 71 -5.66 -12.11 -20.44
N VAL A 72 -4.76 -11.36 -19.80
CA VAL A 72 -3.75 -11.92 -18.88
C VAL A 72 -4.43 -12.57 -17.68
N VAL A 73 -5.43 -11.91 -17.10
CA VAL A 73 -6.19 -12.44 -15.96
C VAL A 73 -6.91 -13.74 -16.35
N LEU A 74 -7.56 -13.78 -17.50
CA LEU A 74 -8.25 -14.97 -17.99
C LEU A 74 -7.28 -16.13 -18.29
N GLU A 75 -6.14 -15.84 -18.91
CA GLU A 75 -5.12 -16.85 -19.22
C GLU A 75 -4.57 -17.47 -17.94
N LEU A 76 -4.24 -16.66 -16.93
CA LEU A 76 -3.76 -17.16 -15.65
C LEU A 76 -4.85 -17.94 -14.90
N THR A 77 -6.12 -17.50 -14.98
CA THR A 77 -7.27 -18.23 -14.43
C THR A 77 -7.37 -19.63 -15.02
N GLU A 78 -7.31 -19.75 -16.35
CA GLU A 78 -7.36 -21.04 -17.03
C GLU A 78 -6.19 -21.93 -16.63
N LYS A 79 -4.98 -21.36 -16.55
CA LYS A 79 -3.80 -22.08 -16.06
C LYS A 79 -4.00 -22.61 -14.64
N LEU A 80 -4.47 -21.80 -13.70
CA LEU A 80 -4.71 -22.21 -12.31
C LEU A 80 -5.78 -23.31 -12.21
N CYS A 81 -6.87 -23.20 -12.98
CA CYS A 81 -7.88 -24.24 -13.10
C CYS A 81 -7.29 -25.57 -13.60
N ASN A 82 -6.47 -25.53 -14.66
CA ASN A 82 -5.81 -26.71 -15.21
C ASN A 82 -4.80 -27.35 -14.23
N MET A 83 -4.24 -26.56 -13.33
CA MET A 83 -3.37 -27.04 -12.24
C MET A 83 -4.14 -27.61 -11.03
N ASN A 84 -5.48 -27.60 -11.08
CA ASN A 84 -6.37 -27.92 -9.96
C ASN A 84 -6.04 -27.09 -8.71
N ALA A 85 -5.68 -25.82 -8.91
CA ALA A 85 -5.40 -24.88 -7.85
C ALA A 85 -6.68 -24.13 -7.43
N SER A 86 -6.82 -23.86 -6.14
CA SER A 86 -7.78 -22.87 -5.65
C SER A 86 -7.16 -21.48 -5.71
N PHE A 87 -7.94 -20.45 -6.02
CA PHE A 87 -7.46 -19.08 -6.05
C PHE A 87 -8.54 -18.09 -5.63
N ASN A 88 -8.10 -16.89 -5.21
CA ASN A 88 -8.98 -15.79 -4.80
C ASN A 88 -8.59 -14.50 -5.51
N TYR A 89 -9.50 -13.93 -6.29
CA TYR A 89 -9.25 -12.67 -7.02
C TYR A 89 -9.10 -11.49 -6.07
N TYR A 90 -7.90 -10.89 -6.06
CA TYR A 90 -7.56 -9.72 -5.28
C TYR A 90 -7.28 -8.52 -6.21
N MET A 91 -8.18 -7.57 -6.39
CA MET A 91 -9.57 -7.54 -5.92
C MET A 91 -10.51 -7.92 -7.06
N PHE A 92 -11.54 -8.72 -6.77
CA PHE A 92 -12.69 -8.86 -7.68
C PHE A 92 -13.52 -7.58 -7.74
N HIS A 93 -13.73 -6.96 -6.57
CA HIS A 93 -14.34 -5.64 -6.43
C HIS A 93 -13.59 -4.87 -5.33
N GLY A 94 -12.86 -3.81 -5.71
CA GLY A 94 -12.01 -3.06 -4.78
C GLY A 94 -12.73 -1.99 -3.95
N GLY A 95 -13.83 -1.44 -4.44
CA GLY A 95 -14.57 -0.38 -3.75
C GLY A 95 -13.87 0.99 -3.74
N THR A 96 -13.92 1.70 -2.62
CA THR A 96 -13.41 3.08 -2.46
C THR A 96 -12.95 3.29 -1.02
N ASN A 97 -11.82 3.96 -0.81
CA ASN A 97 -11.41 4.36 0.54
C ASN A 97 -12.12 5.67 0.89
N PHE A 98 -13.22 5.61 1.63
CA PHE A 98 -13.92 6.83 2.04
C PHE A 98 -13.17 7.57 3.16
N GLY A 99 -13.32 8.89 3.23
CA GLY A 99 -12.76 9.69 4.33
C GLY A 99 -11.24 9.65 4.39
N PHE A 100 -10.68 9.18 5.51
CA PHE A 100 -9.23 9.08 5.76
C PHE A 100 -8.76 7.62 5.90
N TRP A 101 -9.47 6.67 5.29
CA TRP A 101 -9.16 5.24 5.37
C TRP A 101 -8.10 4.77 4.35
N ASN A 102 -7.55 5.67 3.54
CA ASN A 102 -6.49 5.31 2.60
C ASN A 102 -5.22 4.88 3.34
N GLY A 103 -4.53 3.88 2.78
CA GLY A 103 -3.18 3.52 3.21
C GLY A 103 -2.11 4.45 2.63
N ALA A 104 -0.86 4.18 2.98
CA ALA A 104 0.32 4.78 2.36
C ALA A 104 1.49 3.78 2.37
N GLU A 105 2.39 3.93 1.39
CA GLU A 105 3.62 3.16 1.29
C GLU A 105 4.84 4.10 1.29
N TYR A 106 5.98 3.61 1.79
CA TYR A 106 7.26 4.30 1.65
C TYR A 106 7.96 3.85 0.37
N ALA A 107 7.98 4.70 -0.66
CA ALA A 107 8.72 4.44 -1.89
C ALA A 107 9.89 5.43 -2.01
N ALA A 108 11.12 4.93 -2.06
CA ALA A 108 12.35 5.73 -2.26
C ALA A 108 12.53 6.93 -1.30
N GLY A 109 12.00 6.85 -0.08
CA GLY A 109 12.11 7.90 0.95
C GLY A 109 10.90 8.83 1.06
N ASP A 110 9.91 8.70 0.17
CA ASP A 110 8.68 9.48 0.18
C ASP A 110 7.49 8.64 0.69
N VAL A 111 6.58 9.28 1.44
CA VAL A 111 5.28 8.70 1.82
C VAL A 111 4.31 8.90 0.66
N CYS A 112 3.90 7.81 0.04
CA CYS A 112 2.97 7.79 -1.06
C CYS A 112 1.61 7.27 -0.58
N ALA A 113 0.65 8.16 -0.37
CA ALA A 113 -0.71 7.78 -0.01
C ALA A 113 -1.42 7.10 -1.20
N ASN A 114 -2.21 6.08 -0.92
CA ASN A 114 -3.03 5.40 -1.93
C ASN A 114 -4.13 6.35 -2.43
N ARG A 115 -4.38 6.32 -3.74
CA ARG A 115 -5.24 7.25 -4.45
C ARG A 115 -6.69 6.77 -4.52
N ASP A 116 -7.61 7.68 -4.23
CA ASP A 116 -9.01 7.60 -4.68
C ASP A 116 -9.16 8.40 -5.98
N TRP A 117 -10.04 7.96 -6.89
CA TRP A 117 -10.18 8.53 -8.25
C TRP A 117 -10.60 10.01 -8.26
N ILE A 118 -9.66 10.97 -8.18
CA ILE A 118 -9.80 12.39 -8.57
C ILE A 118 -8.42 13.05 -8.85
N ASP A 119 -8.41 14.10 -9.67
CA ASP A 119 -7.29 14.68 -10.44
C ASP A 119 -6.50 15.84 -9.74
N LYS A 120 -5.21 15.93 -10.10
CA LYS A 120 -4.21 17.03 -10.17
C LYS A 120 -3.88 18.06 -9.06
N ASN A 121 -2.54 18.15 -8.87
CA ASN A 121 -1.62 19.30 -8.75
C ASN A 121 -1.64 20.22 -7.53
N TRP A 122 -0.65 20.11 -6.62
CA TRP A 122 -0.28 21.19 -5.69
C TRP A 122 1.23 21.21 -5.33
N LYS A 123 1.75 22.39 -4.97
CA LYS A 123 3.17 22.66 -4.59
C LYS A 123 3.29 22.96 -3.08
N LEU A 124 4.46 22.66 -2.49
CA LEU A 124 4.76 22.52 -1.04
C LEU A 124 5.65 23.66 -0.48
N VAL A 125 5.43 24.10 0.78
CA VAL A 125 6.29 25.03 1.58
C VAL A 125 6.35 24.58 3.09
N ARG A 126 7.39 25.00 3.86
CA ARG A 126 8.06 24.37 5.05
C ARG A 126 7.64 24.94 6.47
N LEU A 127 7.22 24.10 7.47
CA LEU A 127 6.99 24.35 8.96
C LEU A 127 7.33 23.26 10.10
N ARG A 128 8.02 23.51 11.26
CA ARG A 128 8.62 22.45 12.16
C ARG A 128 7.75 22.22 13.36
N VAL A 129 7.13 21.05 13.38
CA VAL A 129 6.39 20.55 14.53
C VAL A 129 7.31 19.61 15.30
N ARG A 130 7.60 19.91 16.58
CA ARG A 130 8.29 18.96 17.48
C ARG A 130 7.28 17.95 18.01
N ASP A 131 7.56 16.67 17.79
CA ASP A 131 7.24 15.45 18.56
C ASP A 131 5.95 15.36 19.39
N ASN A 132 4.85 16.00 18.98
CA ASN A 132 3.51 15.64 19.42
C ASN A 132 2.80 14.95 18.26
N GLN A 133 3.05 13.64 18.16
CA GLN A 133 2.35 12.75 17.22
C GLN A 133 0.83 12.78 17.52
N TYR A 134 -0.02 12.62 16.51
CA TYR A 134 -1.49 12.47 16.63
C TYR A 134 -1.93 11.57 17.81
N LYS A 135 -1.14 10.54 18.13
CA LYS A 135 -1.37 9.60 19.23
C LYS A 135 -1.48 10.26 20.61
N SER A 136 -0.85 11.42 20.84
CA SER A 136 -0.99 12.14 22.12
C SER A 136 -2.22 13.03 22.21
N LEU A 137 -2.94 13.22 21.10
CA LEU A 137 -4.10 14.11 20.99
C LEU A 137 -5.44 13.36 20.99
N ASP A 138 -5.43 12.03 21.19
CA ASP A 138 -6.61 11.14 21.05
C ASP A 138 -7.36 11.36 19.72
N GLN A 139 -6.61 11.66 18.66
CA GLN A 139 -7.13 11.88 17.33
C GLN A 139 -6.51 10.85 16.37
N ALA A 140 -7.34 9.99 15.80
CA ALA A 140 -6.85 8.95 14.89
C ALA A 140 -6.59 9.45 13.47
N MET A 141 -7.39 10.42 12.98
CA MET A 141 -7.43 10.82 11.57
C MET A 141 -7.76 12.31 11.38
N GLY A 142 -7.57 12.82 10.17
CA GLY A 142 -7.99 14.15 9.76
C GLY A 142 -6.91 15.21 9.87
N PHE A 143 -7.27 16.38 10.38
CA PHE A 143 -6.38 17.55 10.46
C PHE A 143 -6.21 18.02 11.89
N VAL A 144 -4.99 18.44 12.24
CA VAL A 144 -4.68 19.10 13.52
C VAL A 144 -4.12 20.48 13.22
N LYS A 145 -4.64 21.48 13.94
CA LYS A 145 -4.10 22.84 13.90
C LYS A 145 -3.20 23.08 15.11
N TYR A 146 -1.92 23.33 14.84
CA TYR A 146 -0.98 23.85 15.82
C TYR A 146 -0.93 25.39 15.72
N SER A 147 -0.95 26.08 16.86
CA SER A 147 -0.89 27.55 16.89
C SER A 147 0.01 28.03 18.03
N VAL A 148 0.92 28.94 17.72
CA VAL A 148 1.82 29.57 18.67
C VAL A 148 1.90 31.07 18.40
N ARG A 149 2.02 31.88 19.45
CA ARG A 149 2.35 33.31 19.33
C ARG A 149 3.86 33.47 19.44
N LEU A 150 4.48 34.05 18.41
CA LEU A 150 5.89 34.42 18.43
C LEU A 150 6.04 35.79 19.08
N ASN A 151 6.87 35.89 20.11
CA ASN A 151 7.15 37.16 20.81
C ASN A 151 8.26 37.98 20.13
N VAL A 152 9.03 37.35 19.24
CA VAL A 152 10.08 37.96 18.42
C VAL A 152 9.90 37.52 16.99
N GLY A 153 10.19 38.43 16.05
CA GLY A 153 10.19 38.11 14.61
C GLY A 153 11.32 37.15 14.24
N GLY A 154 11.12 36.38 13.19
CA GLY A 154 12.11 35.48 12.60
C GLY A 154 11.92 35.40 11.09
N SER A 155 12.93 34.88 10.39
CA SER A 155 12.94 34.78 8.92
C SER A 155 12.88 33.34 8.40
N GLU A 156 13.13 32.36 9.25
CA GLU A 156 13.18 30.95 8.85
C GLU A 156 12.27 30.10 9.73
N LEU A 157 11.62 29.14 9.07
CA LEU A 157 10.72 28.18 9.65
C LEU A 157 11.18 26.79 9.19
N ASP A 158 11.85 26.06 10.09
CA ASP A 158 12.24 24.66 9.85
C ASP A 158 10.99 23.81 9.58
N CYS A 159 11.02 22.57 9.06
CA CYS A 159 9.85 21.67 9.00
C CYS A 159 9.98 20.19 9.27
N SER A 160 11.12 19.78 9.81
CA SER A 160 11.55 18.38 9.78
C SER A 160 10.64 17.35 10.48
N GLY A 161 9.67 17.78 11.31
CA GLY A 161 8.78 16.88 12.05
C GLY A 161 7.34 16.81 11.54
N VAL A 162 7.00 17.50 10.45
CA VAL A 162 5.66 17.37 9.85
C VAL A 162 5.49 15.98 9.23
N LYS A 163 4.36 15.35 9.55
CA LYS A 163 3.91 14.10 8.95
C LYS A 163 2.42 14.23 8.62
N ASP A 164 1.99 14.25 7.37
CA ASP A 164 2.77 14.13 6.11
C ASP A 164 2.78 15.44 5.29
N PHE A 165 1.80 16.30 5.48
CA PHE A 165 1.66 17.59 4.80
C PHE A 165 1.10 18.65 5.77
N GLY A 166 1.46 19.92 5.58
CA GLY A 166 0.95 21.01 6.41
C GLY A 166 0.84 22.34 5.66
N TYR A 167 -0.07 23.19 6.12
CA TYR A 167 -0.24 24.56 5.63
C TYR A 167 0.26 25.56 6.67
N VAL A 168 1.01 26.56 6.23
CA VAL A 168 1.58 27.60 7.11
C VAL A 168 0.76 28.87 7.00
N PHE A 169 0.45 29.48 8.15
CA PHE A 169 -0.17 30.80 8.19
C PHE A 169 0.53 31.69 9.20
N VAL A 170 0.94 32.89 8.77
CA VAL A 170 1.51 33.93 9.63
C VAL A 170 0.57 35.13 9.63
N ASN A 171 0.14 35.58 10.81
CA ASN A 171 -0.83 36.68 10.94
C ASN A 171 -2.09 36.50 10.06
N ARG A 172 -2.58 35.25 9.94
CA ARG A 172 -3.73 34.84 9.10
C ARG A 172 -3.52 34.99 7.59
N LYS A 173 -2.30 35.20 7.13
CA LYS A 173 -1.93 35.14 5.71
C LYS A 173 -1.25 33.80 5.41
N PHE A 174 -1.58 33.23 4.26
CA PHE A 174 -0.94 32.03 3.76
C PHE A 174 0.47 32.39 3.26
N GLU A 175 1.45 31.59 3.64
CA GLU A 175 2.86 31.70 3.21
C GLU A 175 3.22 30.60 2.22
#